data_AF-A0A7X8J9C6-F1
#
_entry.id   AF-A0A7X8J9C6-F1
#
_cell.length_a   1.000
_cell.length_b   1.000
_cell.length_c   1.000
_cell.angle_alpha   90.00
_cell.angle_beta   90.00
_cell.angle_gamma   90.00
#
_symmetry.space_group_name_H-M   'P 1'
#
loop_
_entity.id
_entity.type
_entity.pdbx_description
1 polymer ?
#
loop_
_entity_poly.entity_id
_entity_poly.type
_entity_poly.pdbx_seq_one_letter_code
_entity_poly.pdbx_strand_id
1 'polypeptide(L)'
;MEQRDLWLCSSDDELSAQCVLEFFKGSGNGGQKRNKTSSAVRVRHIPSGFSAEDCSGRSQHANRHKALQKLRLKIALNIRCAPGNLPRSAVSLIHEDYPWCCAVLLDHLAAFNWQPKLASESLGMSTSKLIKYLYRDPALWQHVNSKRLIPLNVP
;
A
#
# COMPACT_ATOMS: atom_id res chain seq x y z
N MET A 1 -18.54 -5.23 0.45
CA MET A 1 -17.18 -4.77 0.76
C MET A 1 -16.33 -6.02 0.85
N GLU A 2 -15.29 -6.13 0.02
CA GLU A 2 -14.49 -7.36 -0.08
C GLU A 2 -13.61 -7.53 1.16
N GLN A 3 -13.18 -8.77 1.44
CA GLN A 3 -12.35 -9.08 2.61
C GLN A 3 -11.06 -8.23 2.66
N ARG A 4 -10.48 -7.94 1.49
CA ARG A 4 -9.32 -7.06 1.35
C ARG A 4 -9.62 -5.65 1.84
N ASP A 5 -10.76 -5.09 1.48
CA ASP A 5 -11.12 -3.71 1.81
C ASP A 5 -11.30 -3.56 3.32
N LEU A 6 -11.86 -4.58 3.98
CA LEU A 6 -11.93 -4.64 5.43
C LEU A 6 -10.54 -4.54 6.07
N TRP A 7 -9.54 -5.28 5.57
CA TRP A 7 -8.17 -5.19 6.08
C TRP A 7 -7.52 -3.82 5.87
N LEU A 8 -7.84 -3.13 4.77
CA LEU A 8 -7.26 -1.83 4.45
C LEU A 8 -7.87 -0.70 5.29
N CYS A 9 -9.16 -0.81 5.65
CA CYS A 9 -9.88 0.17 6.47
C CYS A 9 -9.84 -0.15 7.98
N SER A 10 -9.44 -1.37 8.37
CA SER A 10 -9.31 -1.77 9.78
C SER A 10 -8.27 -0.92 10.52
N SER A 11 -8.53 -0.73 11.82
CA SER A 11 -7.59 -0.06 12.71
C SER A 11 -6.25 -0.83 12.81
N ASP A 12 -5.20 -0.14 13.24
CA ASP A 12 -3.88 -0.77 13.45
C ASP A 12 -3.94 -1.95 14.42
N ASP A 13 -4.74 -1.83 15.47
CA ASP A 13 -4.89 -2.87 16.48
C ASP A 13 -5.59 -4.11 15.88
N GLU A 14 -6.70 -3.92 15.17
CA GLU A 14 -7.41 -5.01 14.47
C GLU A 14 -6.53 -5.71 13.44
N LEU A 15 -5.84 -4.95 12.59
CA LEU A 15 -4.97 -5.52 11.55
C LEU A 15 -3.80 -6.28 12.20
N SER A 16 -3.23 -5.72 13.28
CA SER A 16 -2.11 -6.36 13.96
C SER A 16 -2.50 -7.62 14.72
N ALA A 17 -3.75 -7.76 15.16
CA ALA A 17 -4.26 -9.00 15.76
C ALA A 17 -4.25 -10.18 14.78
N GLN A 18 -4.32 -9.90 13.48
CA GLN A 18 -4.23 -10.89 12.40
C GLN A 18 -2.79 -11.08 11.89
N CYS A 19 -1.82 -10.38 12.49
CA CYS A 19 -0.42 -10.42 12.10
C CYS A 19 0.46 -11.14 13.13
N VAL A 20 1.48 -11.84 12.64
CA VAL A 20 2.61 -12.26 13.44
C VAL A 20 3.62 -11.12 13.48
N LEU A 21 3.97 -10.67 14.69
CA LEU A 21 4.94 -9.62 14.95
C LEU A 21 6.28 -10.24 15.39
N GLU A 22 7.35 -9.93 14.67
CA GLU A 22 8.71 -10.34 15.00
C GLU A 22 9.56 -9.09 15.28
N PHE A 23 10.27 -9.08 16.40
CA PHE A 23 11.18 -8.01 16.77
C PHE A 23 12.62 -8.46 16.63
N PHE A 24 13.42 -7.67 15.94
CA PHE A 24 14.81 -8.03 15.65
C PHE A 24 15.73 -6.81 15.75
N LYS A 25 17.04 -7.07 15.78
CA LYS A 25 18.06 -6.03 15.74
C LYS A 25 18.22 -5.59 14.29
N GLY A 26 18.18 -4.28 14.02
CA GLY A 26 18.39 -3.79 12.67
C GLY A 26 19.78 -4.16 12.17
N SER A 27 19.89 -4.81 11.03
CA SER A 27 21.17 -5.07 10.36
C SER A 27 21.45 -3.97 9.35
N GLY A 28 22.50 -3.18 9.56
CA GLY A 28 22.98 -2.19 8.58
C GLY A 28 24.14 -1.35 9.12
N ASN A 29 24.77 -0.55 8.24
CA ASN A 29 25.91 0.33 8.55
C ASN A 29 25.57 1.52 9.48
N GLY A 30 24.50 1.42 10.28
CA GLY A 30 24.12 2.43 11.25
C GLY A 30 24.99 2.35 12.50
N GLY A 31 25.31 3.51 13.08
CA GLY A 31 26.15 3.62 14.29
C GLY A 31 25.67 2.78 15.47
N GLN A 32 26.55 2.61 16.46
CA GLN A 32 26.48 1.68 17.60
C GLN A 32 25.11 1.57 18.32
N LYS A 33 24.25 2.59 18.25
CA LYS A 33 22.92 2.59 18.89
C LYS A 33 21.86 1.78 18.12
N ARG A 34 21.92 1.73 16.78
CA ARG A 34 20.94 0.98 15.94
C ARG A 34 21.09 -0.54 16.11
N ASN A 35 22.30 -1.00 16.44
CA ASN A 35 22.64 -2.42 16.52
C ASN A 35 22.46 -2.99 17.95
N LYS A 36 22.29 -2.14 18.96
CA LYS A 36 22.14 -2.56 20.37
C LYS A 36 20.69 -2.81 20.78
N THR A 37 19.73 -2.06 20.23
CA THR A 37 18.31 -2.17 20.60
C THR A 37 17.54 -2.96 19.53
N SER A 38 16.72 -3.94 19.95
CA SER A 38 15.82 -4.69 19.07
C SER A 38 14.60 -3.86 18.64
N SER A 39 14.84 -2.70 18.03
CA SER A 39 13.79 -1.75 17.63
C SER A 39 13.20 -2.06 16.26
N ALA A 40 13.80 -2.94 15.46
CA ALA A 40 13.27 -3.28 14.15
C ALA A 40 12.05 -4.22 14.29
N VAL A 41 11.04 -4.00 13.45
CA VAL A 41 9.78 -4.74 13.49
C VAL A 41 9.53 -5.35 12.12
N ARG A 42 9.20 -6.64 12.11
CA ARG A 42 8.65 -7.34 10.95
C ARG A 42 7.22 -7.77 11.29
N VAL A 43 6.32 -7.53 10.35
CA VAL A 43 4.92 -7.90 10.46
C VAL A 43 4.57 -8.84 9.30
N ARG A 44 3.91 -9.95 9.60
CA ARG A 44 3.40 -10.90 8.60
C ARG A 44 1.90 -11.08 8.81
N HIS A 45 1.11 -10.66 7.84
CA HIS A 45 -0.34 -10.85 7.89
C HIS A 45 -0.68 -12.27 7.46
N ILE A 46 -1.25 -13.07 8.36
CA ILE A 46 -1.51 -14.49 8.13
C ILE A 46 -2.57 -14.70 7.03
N PRO A 47 -3.72 -14.01 7.04
CA PRO A 47 -4.75 -14.23 6.03
C PRO A 47 -4.32 -13.87 4.61
N SER A 48 -3.49 -12.84 4.44
CA SER A 48 -3.04 -12.41 3.10
C SER A 48 -1.70 -13.01 2.67
N GLY A 49 -0.94 -13.59 3.60
CA GLY A 49 0.41 -14.12 3.35
C GLY A 49 1.50 -13.07 3.12
N PHE A 50 1.17 -11.77 3.12
CA PHE A 50 2.15 -10.71 2.90
C PHE A 50 2.90 -10.33 4.17
N SER A 51 4.17 -9.97 4.00
CA SER A 51 5.02 -9.43 5.07
C SER A 51 5.62 -8.08 4.71
N ALA A 52 5.86 -7.27 5.73
CA ALA A 52 6.55 -5.99 5.65
C ALA A 52 7.44 -5.78 6.89
N GLU A 53 8.44 -4.93 6.75
CA GLU A 53 9.34 -4.59 7.86
C GLU A 53 9.73 -3.12 7.85
N ASP A 54 10.04 -2.60 9.04
CA ASP A 54 10.60 -1.26 9.21
C ASP A 54 11.67 -1.24 10.31
N CYS A 55 12.79 -0.60 10.00
CA CYS A 55 13.92 -0.41 10.89
C CYS A 55 14.46 1.04 10.84
N SER A 56 13.63 1.98 10.41
CA SER A 56 14.03 3.38 10.18
C SER A 56 14.16 4.17 11.49
N GLY A 57 13.30 3.89 12.46
CA GLY A 57 13.22 4.60 13.72
C GLY A 57 13.96 3.91 14.87
N ARG A 58 14.16 4.68 15.94
CA ARG A 58 14.73 4.21 17.23
C ARG A 58 13.66 3.60 18.16
N SER A 59 12.38 3.81 17.87
CA SER A 59 11.24 3.31 18.66
C SER A 59 10.58 2.13 17.96
N GLN A 60 10.37 1.04 18.70
CA GLN A 60 9.66 -0.15 18.25
C GLN A 60 8.21 0.17 17.85
N HIS A 61 7.52 1.05 18.60
CA HIS A 61 6.14 1.43 18.30
C HIS A 61 6.04 2.19 16.97
N ALA A 62 6.93 3.16 16.75
CA ALA A 62 6.97 3.90 15.49
C ALA A 62 7.30 2.99 14.29
N ASN A 63 8.20 2.03 14.48
CA ASN A 63 8.54 1.05 13.44
C ASN A 63 7.39 0.07 13.17
N ARG A 64 6.64 -0.35 14.20
CA ARG A 64 5.42 -1.17 14.04
C ARG A 64 4.38 -0.45 13.20
N HIS A 65 4.08 0.81 13.51
CA HIS A 65 3.10 1.61 12.75
C HIS A 65 3.51 1.73 11.27
N LYS A 66 4.77 2.07 10.99
CA LYS A 66 5.29 2.13 9.62
C LYS A 66 5.26 0.79 8.91
N ALA A 67 5.59 -0.30 9.61
CA ALA A 67 5.53 -1.65 9.03
C ALA A 67 4.10 -2.05 8.66
N LEU A 68 3.11 -1.71 9.49
CA LEU A 68 1.68 -1.91 9.18
C LEU A 68 1.23 -1.07 7.98
N GLN A 69 1.63 0.21 7.89
CA GLN A 69 1.35 1.05 6.72
C GLN A 69 1.91 0.45 5.42
N LYS A 70 3.17 -0.01 5.44
CA LYS A 70 3.78 -0.70 4.30
C LYS A 70 3.06 -2.01 3.97
N LEU A 71 2.61 -2.75 4.98
CA LEU A 71 1.85 -3.98 4.79
C LEU A 71 0.52 -3.70 4.10
N ARG A 72 -0.23 -2.68 4.53
CA ARG A 72 -1.47 -2.24 3.88
C ARG A 72 -1.24 -1.87 2.42
N LEU A 73 -0.20 -1.08 2.12
CA LEU A 73 0.17 -0.76 0.73
C LEU A 73 0.50 -2.03 -0.07
N LYS A 74 1.25 -2.97 0.50
CA LYS A 74 1.60 -4.23 -0.18
C LYS A 74 0.36 -5.06 -0.49
N ILE A 75 -0.58 -5.17 0.46
CA ILE A 75 -1.88 -5.82 0.24
C ILE A 75 -2.64 -5.09 -0.88
N ALA A 76 -2.73 -3.76 -0.79
CA ALA A 76 -3.41 -2.91 -1.74
C ALA A 76 -2.81 -2.94 -3.15
N LEU A 77 -1.54 -3.28 -3.33
CA LEU A 77 -0.90 -3.44 -4.64
C LEU A 77 -1.09 -4.84 -5.22
N ASN A 78 -1.10 -5.88 -4.40
CA ASN A 78 -1.04 -7.27 -4.89
C ASN A 78 -2.41 -7.97 -4.97
N ILE A 79 -3.39 -7.61 -4.13
CA ILE A 79 -4.71 -8.27 -4.13
C ILE A 79 -5.67 -7.48 -4.99
N ARG A 80 -6.15 -8.09 -6.08
CA ARG A 80 -7.20 -7.55 -6.94
C ARG A 80 -8.57 -8.10 -6.56
N CYS A 81 -9.58 -7.23 -6.66
CA CYS A 81 -10.99 -7.55 -6.45
C CYS A 81 -11.83 -6.92 -7.56
N ALA A 82 -13.15 -7.18 -7.56
CA ALA A 82 -14.06 -6.48 -8.44
C ALA A 82 -14.01 -4.95 -8.18
N PRO A 83 -14.09 -4.12 -9.22
CA PRO A 83 -13.96 -2.67 -9.09
C PRO A 83 -15.08 -2.10 -8.20
N GLY A 84 -14.68 -1.51 -7.07
CA GLY A 84 -15.57 -0.86 -6.12
C GLY A 84 -15.69 0.66 -6.33
N ASN A 85 -16.42 1.33 -5.43
CA ASN A 85 -16.49 2.78 -5.41
C ASN A 85 -15.29 3.39 -4.68
N LEU A 86 -14.79 4.53 -5.17
CA LEU A 86 -13.74 5.27 -4.47
C LEU A 86 -14.25 5.85 -3.14
N PRO A 87 -13.42 5.84 -2.07
CA PRO A 87 -13.66 6.69 -0.89
C PRO A 87 -13.92 8.14 -1.27
N ARG A 88 -14.85 8.78 -0.54
CA ARG A 88 -15.14 10.22 -0.71
C ARG A 88 -14.05 11.13 -0.14
N SER A 89 -13.24 10.64 0.81
CA SER A 89 -12.26 11.46 1.54
C SER A 89 -10.82 11.17 1.11
N ALA A 90 -10.20 12.21 0.59
CA ALA A 90 -8.77 12.52 0.49
C ALA A 90 -7.75 11.49 -0.02
N VAL A 91 -7.10 11.99 -1.07
CA VAL A 91 -6.22 11.41 -2.07
C VAL A 91 -4.75 11.66 -1.66
N SER A 92 -4.48 11.76 -0.35
CA SER A 92 -3.16 12.11 0.22
C SER A 92 -2.39 10.88 0.66
N LEU A 93 -1.08 10.85 0.40
CA LEU A 93 -0.18 9.75 0.76
C LEU A 93 -0.16 9.41 2.27
N ILE A 94 -0.57 10.37 3.10
CA ILE A 94 -0.49 10.28 4.57
C ILE A 94 -1.84 9.80 5.15
N HIS A 95 -2.91 9.79 4.35
CA HIS A 95 -4.24 9.44 4.83
C HIS A 95 -4.36 7.94 5.14
N GLU A 96 -5.14 7.58 6.16
CA GLU A 96 -5.37 6.18 6.55
C GLU A 96 -6.05 5.37 5.44
N ASP A 97 -6.99 5.98 4.73
CA ASP A 97 -7.68 5.37 3.58
C ASP A 97 -6.83 5.29 2.30
N TYR A 98 -5.63 5.85 2.28
CA TYR A 98 -4.80 5.89 1.07
C TYR A 98 -4.55 4.50 0.44
N PRO A 99 -4.20 3.45 1.21
CA PRO A 99 -4.06 2.11 0.66
C PRO A 99 -5.36 1.58 0.06
N TRP A 100 -6.52 1.88 0.65
CA TRP A 100 -7.82 1.49 0.09
C TRP A 100 -8.10 2.20 -1.24
N CYS A 101 -7.85 3.52 -1.32
CA CYS A 101 -7.91 4.28 -2.57
C CYS A 101 -7.07 3.61 -3.67
N CYS A 102 -5.81 3.28 -3.37
CA CYS A 102 -4.91 2.62 -4.31
C CYS A 102 -5.46 1.28 -4.78
N ALA A 103 -6.00 0.48 -3.86
CA ALA A 103 -6.57 -0.83 -4.19
C ALA A 103 -7.73 -0.71 -5.18
N VAL A 104 -8.67 0.20 -4.93
CA VAL A 104 -9.82 0.45 -5.82
C VAL A 104 -9.37 0.94 -7.19
N LEU A 105 -8.44 1.90 -7.26
CA LEU A 105 -7.92 2.40 -8.54
C LEU A 105 -7.26 1.29 -9.38
N LEU A 106 -6.50 0.42 -8.71
CA LEU A 106 -5.86 -0.72 -9.36
C LEU A 106 -6.86 -1.78 -9.81
N ASP A 107 -7.97 -1.97 -9.11
CA ASP A 107 -9.05 -2.87 -9.54
C ASP A 107 -9.73 -2.36 -10.81
N HIS A 108 -10.02 -1.06 -10.87
CA HIS A 108 -10.54 -0.44 -12.10
C HIS A 108 -9.56 -0.60 -13.25
N LEU A 109 -8.27 -0.33 -13.03
CA LEU A 109 -7.25 -0.57 -14.06
C LEU A 109 -7.22 -2.03 -14.49
N ALA A 110 -7.21 -2.99 -13.55
CA ALA A 110 -7.16 -4.41 -13.85
C ALA A 110 -8.41 -4.88 -14.64
N ALA A 111 -9.60 -4.38 -14.31
CA ALA A 111 -10.84 -4.72 -15.00
C ALA A 111 -10.83 -4.28 -16.48
N PHE A 112 -10.14 -3.19 -16.81
CA PHE A 112 -10.03 -2.66 -18.18
C PHE A 112 -8.67 -2.95 -18.84
N ASN A 113 -8.06 -4.10 -18.56
CA ASN A 113 -6.77 -4.52 -19.16
C ASN A 113 -5.66 -3.46 -19.00
N TRP A 114 -5.63 -2.80 -17.85
CA TRP A 114 -4.68 -1.75 -17.51
C TRP A 114 -4.76 -0.53 -18.45
N GLN A 115 -5.90 -0.24 -19.07
CA GLN A 115 -6.09 0.96 -19.88
C GLN A 115 -6.60 2.14 -19.04
N PRO A 116 -5.87 3.27 -18.92
CA PRO A 116 -6.24 4.35 -18.01
C PRO A 116 -7.45 5.12 -18.49
N LYS A 117 -7.66 5.20 -19.81
CA LYS A 117 -8.80 5.92 -20.40
C LYS A 117 -10.11 5.28 -19.94
N LEU A 118 -10.27 3.98 -20.21
CA LEU A 118 -11.45 3.21 -19.81
C LEU A 118 -11.62 3.16 -18.29
N ALA A 119 -10.53 2.96 -17.54
CA ALA A 119 -10.58 2.97 -16.07
C ALA A 119 -11.01 4.34 -15.52
N SER A 120 -10.53 5.44 -16.10
CA SER A 120 -10.90 6.79 -15.66
C SER A 120 -12.37 7.13 -15.95
N GLU A 121 -12.90 6.67 -17.08
CA GLU A 121 -14.31 6.80 -17.44
C GLU A 121 -15.20 6.06 -16.44
N SER A 122 -14.84 4.82 -16.06
CA SER A 122 -15.55 4.05 -15.04
C SER A 122 -15.50 4.67 -13.65
N LEU A 123 -14.42 5.42 -13.35
CA LEU A 123 -14.23 6.12 -12.08
C LEU A 123 -14.89 7.52 -12.07
N GLY A 124 -15.45 7.98 -13.18
CA GLY A 124 -16.03 9.32 -13.32
C GLY A 124 -15.00 10.44 -13.17
N MET A 125 -13.75 10.21 -13.58
CA MET A 125 -12.69 11.22 -13.54
C MET A 125 -11.91 11.32 -14.86
N SER A 126 -11.18 12.41 -15.06
CA SER A 126 -10.35 12.56 -16.27
C SER A 126 -9.11 11.66 -16.23
N THR A 127 -8.68 11.17 -17.39
CA THR A 127 -7.46 10.37 -17.55
C THR A 127 -6.24 11.08 -16.96
N SER A 128 -6.12 12.40 -17.16
CA SER A 128 -5.02 13.20 -16.62
C SER A 128 -5.02 13.24 -15.09
N LYS A 129 -6.20 13.26 -14.45
CA LYS A 129 -6.31 13.22 -12.98
C LYS A 129 -5.85 11.86 -12.45
N LEU A 130 -6.25 10.76 -13.12
CA LEU A 130 -5.80 9.41 -12.78
C LEU A 130 -4.27 9.27 -12.92
N ILE A 131 -3.69 9.69 -14.04
CA ILE A 131 -2.24 9.60 -14.28
C ILE A 131 -1.46 10.41 -13.24
N LYS A 132 -1.88 11.65 -12.94
CA LYS A 132 -1.25 12.48 -11.90
C LYS A 132 -1.29 11.83 -10.53
N TYR A 133 -2.38 11.11 -10.21
CA TYR A 133 -2.48 10.37 -8.97
C TYR A 133 -1.50 9.19 -8.93
N LEU A 134 -1.46 8.39 -9.99
CA LEU A 134 -0.55 7.25 -10.08
C LEU A 134 0.91 7.68 -9.99
N TYR A 135 1.25 8.82 -10.61
CA TYR A 135 2.61 9.37 -10.61
C TYR A 135 3.06 9.89 -9.23
N ARG A 136 2.12 10.19 -8.33
CA ARG A 136 2.42 10.71 -6.98
C ARG A 136 3.16 9.69 -6.10
N ASP A 137 2.91 8.40 -6.31
CA ASP A 137 3.60 7.31 -5.60
C ASP A 137 4.44 6.48 -6.59
N PRO A 138 5.78 6.53 -6.49
CA PRO A 138 6.66 5.74 -7.35
C PRO A 138 6.35 4.24 -7.34
N ALA A 139 5.94 3.67 -6.20
CA ALA A 139 5.62 2.25 -6.10
C ALA A 139 4.36 1.91 -6.90
N LEU A 140 3.34 2.78 -6.83
CA LEU A 140 2.11 2.64 -7.59
C LEU A 140 2.35 2.81 -9.09
N TRP A 141 3.13 3.82 -9.48
CA TRP A 141 3.54 4.07 -10.86
C TRP A 141 4.30 2.88 -11.47
N GLN A 142 5.32 2.39 -10.76
CA GLN A 142 6.10 1.23 -11.18
C GLN A 142 5.23 -0.02 -11.28
N HIS A 143 4.31 -0.23 -10.33
CA HIS A 143 3.39 -1.37 -10.37
C HIS A 143 2.50 -1.32 -11.62
N VAL A 144 1.86 -0.18 -11.91
CA VAL A 144 1.01 -0.04 -13.10
C VAL A 144 1.81 -0.24 -14.38
N ASN A 145 2.99 0.36 -14.50
CA ASN A 145 3.83 0.18 -15.68
C ASN A 145 4.33 -1.26 -15.85
N SER A 146 4.58 -1.99 -14.76
CA SER A 146 4.96 -3.41 -14.83
C SER A 146 3.87 -4.32 -15.41
N LYS A 147 2.60 -3.87 -15.39
CA LYS A 147 1.44 -4.61 -15.87
C LYS A 147 1.00 -4.23 -17.28
N ARG A 148 1.60 -3.19 -17.85
CA ARG A 148 1.26 -2.66 -19.18
C ARG A 148 2.32 -3.05 -20.20
N LEU A 149 1.88 -3.30 -21.43
CA LEU A 149 2.79 -3.44 -22.58
C LEU A 149 3.40 -2.10 -22.99
N ILE A 150 2.59 -1.03 -22.95
CA ILE A 150 3.00 0.34 -23.27
C ILE A 150 3.05 1.13 -21.97
N PRO A 151 4.24 1.57 -21.51
CA PRO A 151 4.37 2.33 -20.27
C PRO A 151 3.65 3.67 -20.40
N LEU A 152 3.17 4.17 -19.26
CA LEU A 152 2.59 5.50 -19.21
C LEU A 152 3.68 6.56 -19.37
N ASN A 153 3.38 7.59 -20.15
CA ASN A 153 4.20 8.79 -20.19
C ASN A 153 4.04 9.56 -18.89
N VAL A 154 5.15 10.13 -18.42
CA VAL A 154 5.15 11.05 -17.28
C VAL A 154 4.22 12.23 -17.60
N PRO A 155 3.32 12.61 -16.67
CA PRO A 155 2.31 13.65 -16.89
C PRO A 155 2.88 15.07 -16.97
#